data_AF-A0A2V9LAX2-F1
#
_entry.id   AF-A0A2V9LAX2-F1
#
_cell.length_a   1.000
_cell.length_b   1.000
_cell.length_c   1.000
_cell.angle_alpha   90.00
_cell.angle_beta   90.00
_cell.angle_gamma   90.00
#
_symmetry.space_group_name_H-M   'P 1'
#
loop_
_entity.id
_entity.type
_entity.pdbx_description
1 polymer ?
#
loop_
_entity_poly.entity_id
_entity_poly.type
_entity_poly.pdbx_seq_one_letter_code
_entity_poly.pdbx_strand_id
1 'polypeptide(L)'
;FARATVIYPGFGEAQTQLAQVLIRRGRYQEALPHLLAATELIPADHTVHFQLYRAYRAVGEKDKAQKELEIFQRMENEKKEATLRKAAESMEQIEKTRKEKVPPPGSGRPAGPPF
;
A
#
# COMPACT_ATOMS: atom_id res chain seq x y z
N PHE A 1 -20.71 10.46 11.77
CA PHE A 1 -20.32 9.15 12.35
C PHE A 1 -18.90 8.70 11.93
N ALA A 2 -17.95 9.62 11.73
CA ALA A 2 -16.58 9.32 11.30
C ALA A 2 -15.60 9.19 12.49
N ARG A 3 -15.87 8.28 13.42
CA ARG A 3 -15.03 8.05 14.62
C ARG A 3 -14.75 6.58 14.93
N ALA A 4 -15.11 5.65 14.05
CA ALA A 4 -15.08 4.21 14.35
C ALA A 4 -13.74 3.50 14.02
N THR A 5 -12.72 4.19 13.52
CA THR A 5 -11.57 3.54 12.85
C THR A 5 -10.36 3.19 13.73
N VAL A 6 -10.47 3.21 15.07
CA VAL A 6 -9.32 2.88 15.95
C VAL A 6 -9.60 1.74 16.94
N ILE A 7 -10.84 1.29 17.10
CA ILE A 7 -11.15 0.46 18.27
C ILE A 7 -10.77 -1.02 18.07
N TYR A 8 -10.88 -1.61 16.86
CA TYR A 8 -10.42 -2.99 16.61
C TYR A 8 -10.00 -3.24 15.14
N PRO A 9 -8.72 -3.06 14.77
CA PRO A 9 -8.21 -3.40 13.44
C PRO A 9 -8.53 -4.85 13.01
N GLY A 10 -8.53 -5.78 13.97
CA GLY A 10 -8.87 -7.18 13.72
C GLY A 10 -10.32 -7.42 13.28
N PHE A 11 -11.25 -6.49 13.54
CA PHE A 11 -12.63 -6.64 13.09
C PHE A 11 -12.75 -6.44 11.56
N GLY A 12 -12.01 -5.49 10.99
CA GLY A 12 -11.98 -5.30 9.54
C GLY A 12 -11.35 -6.49 8.81
N GLU A 13 -10.24 -7.01 9.34
CA GLU A 13 -9.59 -8.20 8.78
C GLU A 13 -10.49 -9.44 8.86
N ALA A 14 -11.22 -9.61 9.98
CA ALA A 14 -12.17 -10.70 10.14
C ALA A 14 -13.34 -10.61 9.14
N GLN A 15 -13.86 -9.41 8.89
CA GLN A 15 -14.89 -9.19 7.85
C GLN A 15 -14.36 -9.54 6.45
N THR A 16 -13.13 -9.15 6.13
CA THR A 16 -12.47 -9.52 4.87
C THR A 16 -12.29 -11.04 4.75
N GLN A 17 -11.82 -11.72 5.80
CA GLN A 17 -11.65 -13.17 5.78
C GLN A 17 -12.99 -13.90 5.61
N LEU A 18 -14.04 -13.45 6.29
CA LEU A 18 -15.38 -14.01 6.15
C LEU A 18 -15.92 -13.81 4.73
N ALA A 19 -15.77 -12.62 4.17
CA ALA A 19 -16.12 -12.34 2.77
C ALA A 19 -15.36 -13.26 1.80
N GLN A 20 -14.07 -13.49 2.01
CA GLN A 20 -13.29 -14.42 1.19
C GLN A 20 -13.82 -15.85 1.28
N VAL A 21 -14.22 -16.32 2.47
CA VAL A 21 -14.84 -17.65 2.63
C VAL A 21 -16.14 -17.72 1.83
N LEU A 22 -16.97 -16.69 1.91
CA LEU A 22 -18.24 -16.61 1.18
C LEU A 22 -18.02 -16.59 -0.35
N ILE A 23 -17.05 -15.80 -0.82
CA ILE A 23 -16.62 -15.77 -2.23
C ILE A 23 -16.16 -17.15 -2.71
N ARG A 24 -15.32 -17.85 -1.92
CA ARG A 24 -14.85 -19.21 -2.26
C ARG A 24 -16.00 -20.22 -2.34
N ARG A 25 -17.08 -19.99 -1.59
CA ARG A 25 -18.31 -20.79 -1.65
C ARG A 25 -19.29 -20.35 -2.74
N GLY A 26 -18.93 -19.36 -3.57
CA GLY A 26 -19.81 -18.81 -4.61
C GLY A 26 -20.93 -17.92 -4.08
N ARG A 27 -20.93 -17.60 -2.77
CA ARG A 27 -21.96 -16.80 -2.10
C ARG A 27 -21.63 -15.31 -2.17
N TYR A 28 -21.53 -14.80 -3.40
CA TYR A 28 -21.07 -13.43 -3.66
C TYR A 28 -22.00 -12.36 -3.09
N GLN A 29 -23.31 -12.59 -3.16
CA GLN A 29 -24.33 -11.66 -2.68
C GLN A 29 -24.26 -11.48 -1.15
N GLU A 30 -23.91 -12.53 -0.42
CA GLU A 30 -23.71 -12.50 1.02
C GLU A 30 -22.34 -11.94 1.42
N ALA A 31 -21.34 -12.03 0.54
CA ALA A 31 -20.02 -11.45 0.78
C ALA A 31 -20.04 -9.91 0.74
N LEU A 32 -20.91 -9.32 -0.08
CA LEU A 32 -21.01 -7.86 -0.26
C LEU A 32 -21.12 -7.05 1.05
N PRO A 33 -22.07 -7.33 1.97
CA PRO A 33 -22.16 -6.57 3.23
C PRO A 33 -20.90 -6.67 4.09
N HIS A 34 -20.23 -7.82 4.11
CA HIS A 34 -18.98 -8.01 4.85
C HIS A 34 -17.84 -7.20 4.24
N LEU A 35 -17.75 -7.15 2.91
CA LEU A 35 -16.77 -6.33 2.22
C LEU A 35 -17.01 -4.83 2.39
N LEU A 36 -18.27 -4.39 2.34
CA LEU A 36 -18.63 -2.99 2.58
C LEU A 36 -18.25 -2.56 4.00
N ALA A 37 -18.56 -3.38 5.01
CA ALA A 37 -18.11 -3.13 6.38
C ALA A 37 -16.57 -3.07 6.47
N ALA A 38 -15.87 -3.96 5.75
CA ALA A 38 -14.41 -3.92 5.71
C ALA A 38 -13.86 -2.62 5.09
N THR A 39 -14.51 -2.05 4.07
CA THR A 39 -14.10 -0.74 3.51
C THR A 39 -14.26 0.42 4.49
N GLU A 40 -15.23 0.36 5.40
CA GLU A 40 -15.41 1.38 6.44
C GLU A 40 -14.38 1.23 7.58
N LEU A 41 -13.97 0.00 7.88
CA LEU A 41 -13.03 -0.31 8.95
C LEU A 41 -11.57 -0.16 8.53
N ILE A 42 -11.24 -0.53 7.28
CA ILE A 42 -9.89 -0.50 6.73
C ILE A 42 -9.92 0.20 5.35
N PRO A 43 -10.13 1.53 5.32
CA PRO A 43 -10.19 2.27 4.06
C PRO A 43 -8.87 2.29 3.27
N ALA A 44 -7.76 1.93 3.91
CA ALA A 44 -6.43 1.86 3.29
C ALA A 44 -6.14 0.51 2.61
N ASP A 45 -7.01 -0.50 2.74
CA ASP A 45 -6.80 -1.82 2.14
C ASP A 45 -7.42 -1.91 0.73
N HIS A 46 -6.58 -1.70 -0.27
CA HIS A 46 -6.94 -1.88 -1.69
C HIS A 46 -7.44 -3.30 -2.01
N THR A 47 -7.07 -4.31 -1.23
CA THR A 47 -7.50 -5.70 -1.44
C THR A 47 -9.01 -5.86 -1.32
N VAL A 48 -9.66 -5.07 -0.44
CA VAL A 48 -11.12 -5.11 -0.25
C VAL A 48 -11.85 -4.63 -1.50
N HIS A 49 -11.37 -3.57 -2.15
CA HIS A 49 -11.95 -3.05 -3.40
C HIS A 49 -11.87 -4.08 -4.54
N PHE A 50 -10.76 -4.82 -4.66
CA PHE A 50 -10.67 -5.89 -5.65
C PHE A 50 -11.64 -7.05 -5.36
N GLN A 51 -11.88 -7.37 -4.09
CA GLN A 51 -12.88 -8.37 -3.71
C GLN A 51 -14.31 -7.89 -3.98
N LEU A 52 -14.61 -6.60 -3.76
CA LEU A 52 -15.88 -5.99 -4.13
C LEU A 52 -16.12 -6.03 -5.64
N TYR A 53 -15.11 -5.70 -6.45
CA TYR A 53 -15.17 -5.85 -7.91
C TYR A 53 -15.58 -7.28 -8.31
N ARG A 54 -14.92 -8.29 -7.74
CA ARG A 54 -15.22 -9.70 -8.03
C ARG A 54 -16.63 -10.09 -7.60
N ALA A 55 -17.05 -9.65 -6.42
CA ALA A 55 -18.38 -9.94 -5.89
C ALA A 55 -19.48 -9.26 -6.73
N TYR A 56 -19.35 -7.97 -7.04
CA TYR A 56 -20.28 -7.24 -7.90
C TYR A 56 -20.37 -7.81 -9.31
N ARG A 57 -19.22 -8.18 -9.91
CA ARG A 57 -19.21 -8.81 -11.23
C ARG A 57 -19.96 -10.15 -11.24
N ALA A 58 -19.84 -10.93 -10.16
CA ALA A 58 -20.51 -12.22 -10.04
C ALA A 58 -22.03 -12.11 -9.81
N VAL A 59 -22.50 -11.05 -9.13
CA VAL A 59 -23.94 -10.80 -8.95
C VAL A 59 -24.58 -10.02 -10.11
N GLY A 60 -23.80 -9.63 -11.13
CA GLY A 60 -24.29 -8.93 -12.33
C GLY A 60 -24.28 -7.40 -12.24
N GLU A 61 -23.81 -6.83 -11.12
CA GLU A 61 -23.75 -5.39 -10.87
C GLU A 61 -22.51 -4.77 -11.54
N LYS A 62 -22.48 -4.75 -12.87
CA LYS A 62 -21.30 -4.34 -13.67
C LYS A 62 -20.86 -2.90 -13.40
N ASP A 63 -21.80 -1.97 -13.23
CA ASP A 63 -21.49 -0.55 -12.94
C ASP A 63 -20.76 -0.39 -11.60
N LYS A 64 -21.22 -1.09 -10.56
CA LYS A 64 -20.56 -1.08 -9.25
C LYS A 64 -19.22 -1.78 -9.32
N ALA A 65 -19.13 -2.91 -10.02
CA ALA A 65 -17.87 -3.61 -10.22
C ALA A 65 -16.82 -2.68 -10.85
N GLN A 66 -17.17 -1.99 -11.94
CA GLN A 66 -16.24 -1.10 -12.64
C GLN A 66 -15.71 0.02 -11.74
N LYS A 67 -16.57 0.64 -10.93
CA LYS A 67 -16.17 1.67 -9.97
C LYS A 67 -15.17 1.14 -8.95
N GLU A 68 -15.41 -0.04 -8.39
CA GLU A 68 -14.50 -0.65 -7.42
C GLU A 68 -13.15 -1.03 -8.04
N LEU A 69 -13.14 -1.46 -9.30
CA LEU A 69 -11.92 -1.73 -10.04
C LEU A 69 -11.08 -0.47 -10.28
N GLU A 70 -11.73 0.65 -10.61
CA GLU A 70 -11.05 1.94 -10.79
C GLU A 70 -10.43 2.44 -9.49
N ILE A 71 -11.12 2.29 -8.36
CA ILE A 71 -10.59 2.62 -7.03
C ILE A 71 -9.38 1.75 -6.72
N PHE A 72 -9.47 0.44 -6.95
CA PHE A 72 -8.35 -0.48 -6.76
C PHE A 72 -7.12 -0.07 -7.58
N GLN A 73 -7.30 0.21 -8.87
CA GLN A 73 -6.21 0.61 -9.77
C GLN A 73 -5.57 1.93 -9.34
N ARG A 74 -6.39 2.91 -8.93
CA ARG A 74 -5.89 4.20 -8.43
C ARG A 74 -5.01 3.99 -7.20
N MET A 75 -5.49 3.24 -6.21
CA MET A 75 -4.73 3.01 -4.98
C MET A 75 -3.45 2.20 -5.21
N GLU A 76 -3.47 1.21 -6.11
CA GLU A 76 -2.26 0.47 -6.51
C GLU A 76 -1.21 1.38 -7.15
N ASN A 77 -1.64 2.29 -8.03
CA ASN A 77 -0.74 3.24 -8.68
C ASN A 77 -0.15 4.22 -7.66
N GLU A 78 -0.99 4.79 -6.79
CA GLU A 78 -0.54 5.69 -5.71
C GLU A 78 0.46 5.01 -4.78
N LYS A 79 0.22 3.74 -4.42
CA LYS A 79 1.12 2.96 -3.57
C LYS A 79 2.45 2.65 -4.26
N LYS A 80 2.43 2.32 -5.55
CA LYS A 80 3.63 2.12 -6.37
C LYS A 80 4.44 3.41 -6.48
N GLU A 81 3.80 4.52 -6.80
CA GLU A 81 4.46 5.83 -6.86
C GLU A 81 5.07 6.24 -5.52
N ALA A 82 4.33 6.06 -4.41
CA ALA A 82 4.85 6.34 -3.07
C ALA A 82 6.06 5.46 -2.73
N THR A 83 6.05 4.19 -3.14
CA THR A 83 7.17 3.27 -2.94
C THR A 83 8.38 3.66 -3.79
N LEU A 84 8.16 4.02 -5.06
CA LEU A 84 9.20 4.48 -5.96
C LEU A 84 9.85 5.79 -5.49
N ARG A 85 9.06 6.75 -5.00
CA ARG A 85 9.56 8.00 -4.42
C ARG A 85 10.45 7.73 -3.21
N LYS A 86 9.98 6.90 -2.26
CA LYS A 86 10.78 6.51 -1.09
C LYS A 86 12.07 5.79 -1.48
N ALA A 87 12.01 4.92 -2.50
CA ALA A 87 13.20 4.24 -3.01
C ALA A 87 14.20 5.24 -3.63
N ALA A 88 13.72 6.19 -4.43
CA ALA A 88 14.55 7.25 -5.02
C ALA A 88 15.21 8.13 -3.94
N GLU A 89 14.45 8.56 -2.93
CA GLU A 89 14.96 9.34 -1.79
C GLU A 89 16.04 8.56 -1.01
N SER A 90 15.80 7.26 -0.76
CA SER A 90 16.78 6.41 -0.05
C SER A 90 18.08 6.22 -0.83
N MET A 91 18.01 6.14 -2.16
CA MET A 91 19.19 6.02 -3.02
C MET A 91 19.99 7.33 -3.04
N GLU A 92 19.32 8.48 -3.09
CA GLU A 92 19.98 9.80 -3.02
C GLU A 92 20.71 9.99 -1.69
N GLN A 93 20.09 9.56 -0.58
CA GLN A 93 20.68 9.66 0.76
C GLN A 93 21.92 8.77 0.91
N ILE A 94 21.89 7.56 0.36
CA ILE A 94 23.05 6.65 0.30
C ILE A 94 24.19 7.26 -0.51
N GLU A 95 23.90 7.91 -1.66
CA GLU A 95 24.91 8.58 -2.46
C GLU A 95 25.55 9.75 -1.73
N LYS A 96 24.75 10.56 -1.03
CA LYS A 96 25.21 11.69 -0.22
C LYS A 96 26.13 11.25 0.92
N THR A 97 25.72 10.22 1.67
CA THR A 97 26.55 9.62 2.72
C THR A 97 27.83 8.98 2.17
N ARG A 98 27.77 8.36 0.99
CA ARG A 98 28.97 7.81 0.33
C ARG A 98 29.97 8.90 -0.05
N LYS A 99 29.52 10.04 -0.58
CA LYS A 99 30.39 11.17 -0.93
C LYS A 99 31.00 11.86 0.29
N GLU A 100 30.32 11.85 1.43
CA GLU A 100 30.79 12.48 2.67
C GLU A 100 31.80 11.61 3.46
N LYS A 101 31.75 10.28 3.28
CA LYS A 101 32.60 9.32 4.01
C LYS A 101 33.89 8.92 3.29
N VAL A 102 34.13 9.40 2.07
CA VAL A 102 35.42 9.25 1.37
C VAL A 102 36.30 10.44 1.75
N PRO A 103 37.26 10.30 2.69
CA PRO A 103 38.20 11.40 2.95
C PRO A 103 38.98 11.67 1.66
N PRO A 104 39.30 12.95 1.35
CA PRO A 104 40.19 13.25 0.23
C PRO A 104 41.49 12.44 0.40
N PRO A 105 42.08 11.88 -0.68
CA PRO A 105 43.39 11.27 -0.57
C PRO A 105 44.31 12.31 0.05
N GLY A 106 44.81 12.00 1.25
CA GLY A 106 45.60 12.93 2.04
C GLY A 106 46.69 13.50 1.16
N SER A 107 46.65 14.80 0.92
CA SER A 107 47.76 15.56 0.40
C SER A 107 48.84 15.56 1.49
N GLY A 108 49.52 14.42 1.63
CA GLY A 108 50.67 14.22 2.49
C GLY A 108 51.86 14.92 1.87
N ARG A 109 51.89 16.24 1.96
CA ARG A 109 53.13 16.99 1.89
C ARG A 109 53.18 17.91 3.10
N PRO A 110 54.11 17.65 4.03
CA PRO A 110 54.77 18.72 4.73
C PRO A 110 56.22 18.85 4.22
N ALA A 111 56.67 20.09 4.23
CA ALA A 111 57.95 20.58 3.76
C ALA A 111 59.16 19.94 4.50
N GLY A 112 60.36 20.16 3.95
CA GLY A 112 61.65 19.81 4.58
C GLY A 112 61.86 20.46 5.95
N PRO A 113 63.05 20.29 6.58
CA PRO A 113 64.16 21.17 6.24
C PRO A 113 65.54 20.47 6.43
N PRO A 114 66.67 21.16 6.70
CA PRO A 114 67.75 21.29 5.72
C PRO A 114 69.09 20.73 6.22
N PHE A 115 69.81 19.94 5.42
CA PHE A 115 71.27 19.80 5.53
C PHE A 115 71.85 19.44 4.16
#